data_AF-A0A452YWX5-F1
#
_entry.id   AF-A0A452YWX5-F1
#
_cell.length_a   1.000
_cell.length_b   1.000
_cell.length_c   1.000
_cell.angle_alpha   90.00
_cell.angle_beta   90.00
_cell.angle_gamma   90.00
#
_symmetry.space_group_name_H-M   'P 1'
#
loop_
_entity.id
_entity.type
_entity.pdbx_description
1 polymer ?
#
loop_
_entity_poly.entity_id
_entity_poly.type
_entity_poly.pdbx_seq_one_letter_code
_entity_poly.pdbx_strand_id
1 'polypeptide(L)'
;MASGQQERSELDRMAREGETVVPGGTGGKTLEAQEHLADGRSRGGQTRKEQLGEEGYSEMGHKGGETRKEQLGEGGYREMGRKGGETRKEQLGEEGYREMGHKGGETRKEQLGEEGYREMGRKGGLSTMEESGGERAAREGIEIDESKFKTKS
;
A
#
# COMPACT_ATOMS: atom_id res chain seq x y z
N MET A 1 -16.05 -15.64 -28.80
CA MET A 1 -17.48 -15.59 -28.40
C MET A 1 -17.77 -16.49 -27.20
N ALA A 2 -17.27 -17.74 -27.16
CA ALA A 2 -17.46 -18.65 -26.01
C ALA A 2 -16.76 -18.20 -24.71
N SER A 3 -15.55 -17.61 -24.80
CA SER A 3 -14.75 -17.20 -23.63
C SER A 3 -15.41 -16.12 -22.77
N GLY A 4 -16.00 -15.09 -23.38
CA GLY A 4 -16.65 -13.99 -22.64
C GLY A 4 -17.95 -14.40 -21.94
N GLN A 5 -18.67 -15.41 -22.45
CA GLN A 5 -19.83 -15.96 -21.77
C GLN A 5 -19.42 -16.86 -20.59
N GLN A 6 -18.31 -17.59 -20.74
CA GLN A 6 -17.72 -18.38 -19.64
C GLN A 6 -17.24 -17.47 -18.50
N GLU A 7 -16.50 -16.39 -18.80
CA GLU A 7 -16.07 -15.41 -17.80
C GLU A 7 -17.25 -14.77 -17.07
N ARG A 8 -18.29 -14.32 -17.80
CA ARG A 8 -19.50 -13.77 -17.16
C ARG A 8 -20.18 -14.78 -16.24
N SER A 9 -20.28 -16.04 -16.67
CA SER A 9 -20.89 -17.09 -15.84
C SER A 9 -20.08 -17.39 -14.57
N GLU A 10 -18.75 -17.26 -14.64
CA GLU A 10 -17.87 -17.42 -13.49
C GLU A 10 -18.01 -16.27 -12.49
N LEU A 11 -18.02 -15.02 -12.99
CA LEU A 11 -18.26 -13.84 -12.18
C LEU A 11 -19.64 -13.87 -11.51
N ASP A 12 -20.66 -14.35 -12.22
CA ASP A 12 -21.99 -14.57 -11.65
C ASP A 12 -21.99 -15.64 -10.55
N ARG A 13 -21.23 -16.71 -10.70
CA ARG A 13 -21.07 -17.73 -9.65
C ARG A 13 -20.42 -17.13 -8.39
N MET A 14 -19.32 -16.41 -8.56
CA MET A 14 -18.62 -15.72 -7.46
C MET A 14 -19.54 -14.72 -6.75
N ALA A 15 -20.29 -13.91 -7.51
CA ALA A 15 -21.27 -12.98 -6.95
C ALA A 15 -22.37 -13.68 -6.15
N ARG A 16 -22.85 -14.85 -6.60
CA ARG A 16 -23.83 -15.67 -5.85
C ARG A 16 -23.26 -16.23 -4.54
N GLU A 17 -21.97 -16.55 -4.53
CA GLU A 17 -21.23 -16.96 -3.33
C GLU A 17 -20.98 -15.79 -2.36
N GLY A 18 -21.35 -14.57 -2.76
CA GLY A 18 -21.29 -13.36 -1.94
C GLY A 18 -20.03 -12.52 -2.17
N GLU A 19 -19.18 -12.91 -3.12
CA GLU A 19 -17.98 -12.16 -3.45
C GLU A 19 -18.31 -10.86 -4.19
N THR A 20 -17.53 -9.82 -3.95
CA THR A 20 -17.62 -8.57 -4.73
C THR A 20 -16.69 -8.66 -5.93
N VAL A 21 -17.27 -8.79 -7.12
CA VAL A 21 -16.55 -8.85 -8.40
C VAL A 21 -16.56 -7.50 -9.13
N VAL A 22 -17.45 -6.58 -8.76
CA VAL A 22 -17.46 -5.19 -9.24
C VAL A 22 -17.15 -4.24 -8.08
N PRO A 23 -16.07 -3.43 -8.16
CA PRO A 23 -15.79 -2.40 -7.16
C PRO A 23 -16.98 -1.45 -6.98
N GLY A 24 -17.36 -1.21 -5.71
CA GLY A 24 -18.54 -0.40 -5.40
C GLY A 24 -19.87 -1.13 -5.59
N GLY A 25 -19.88 -2.38 -6.06
CA GLY A 25 -21.07 -3.21 -6.30
C GLY A 25 -21.44 -4.16 -5.16
N THR A 26 -20.77 -4.07 -4.00
CA THR A 26 -20.97 -5.01 -2.88
C THR A 26 -22.45 -5.16 -2.48
N GLY A 27 -22.91 -6.40 -2.37
CA GLY A 27 -24.27 -6.80 -1.99
C GLY A 27 -25.11 -7.38 -3.13
N GLY A 28 -24.70 -7.23 -4.40
CA GLY A 28 -25.37 -7.85 -5.55
C GLY A 28 -25.01 -9.33 -5.70
N LYS A 29 -25.99 -10.18 -6.02
CA LYS A 29 -25.83 -11.64 -6.19
C LYS A 29 -25.55 -12.08 -7.64
N THR A 30 -25.38 -11.14 -8.54
CA THR A 30 -25.00 -11.34 -9.95
C THR A 30 -24.06 -10.23 -10.36
N LEU A 31 -23.25 -10.45 -11.40
CA LEU A 31 -22.38 -9.43 -11.99
C LEU A 31 -23.19 -8.17 -12.34
N GLU A 32 -24.30 -8.34 -13.05
CA GLU A 32 -25.20 -7.25 -13.45
C GLU A 32 -25.76 -6.48 -12.24
N ALA A 33 -26.17 -7.18 -11.18
CA ALA A 33 -26.65 -6.51 -9.97
C ALA A 33 -25.54 -5.69 -9.29
N GLN A 34 -24.31 -6.20 -9.26
CA GLN A 34 -23.18 -5.45 -8.73
C GLN A 34 -22.82 -4.25 -9.60
N GLU A 35 -22.88 -4.38 -10.94
CA GLU A 35 -22.69 -3.26 -11.89
C GLU A 35 -23.72 -2.16 -11.64
N HIS A 36 -25.02 -2.50 -11.52
CA HIS A 36 -26.07 -1.53 -11.23
C HIS A 36 -25.92 -0.86 -9.86
N LEU A 37 -25.50 -1.60 -8.83
CA LEU A 37 -25.23 -1.03 -7.52
C LEU A 37 -24.04 -0.06 -7.55
N ALA A 38 -22.96 -0.43 -8.25
CA ALA A 38 -21.79 0.41 -8.41
C ALA A 38 -22.13 1.71 -9.16
N ASP A 39 -22.84 1.60 -10.30
CA ASP A 39 -23.30 2.75 -11.08
C ASP A 39 -24.24 3.64 -10.26
N GLY A 40 -25.24 3.05 -9.59
CA GLY A 40 -26.17 3.79 -8.75
C GLY A 40 -25.49 4.56 -7.61
N ARG A 41 -24.51 3.94 -6.93
CA ARG A 41 -23.72 4.59 -5.88
C ARG A 41 -22.83 5.71 -6.43
N SER A 42 -22.18 5.47 -7.58
CA SER A 42 -21.37 6.48 -8.26
C SER A 42 -22.19 7.71 -8.63
N ARG A 43 -23.34 7.49 -9.30
CA ARG A 43 -24.28 8.57 -9.65
C ARG A 43 -24.80 9.28 -8.41
N GLY A 44 -25.17 8.55 -7.36
CA GLY A 44 -25.59 9.16 -6.09
C GLY A 44 -24.52 10.07 -5.49
N GLY A 45 -23.26 9.65 -5.55
CA GLY A 45 -22.11 10.47 -5.15
C GLY A 45 -21.94 11.72 -6.00
N GLN A 46 -22.06 11.61 -7.33
CA GLN A 46 -21.98 12.75 -8.25
C GLN A 46 -23.12 13.75 -8.02
N THR A 47 -24.36 13.27 -7.92
CA THR A 47 -25.52 14.11 -7.57
C THR A 47 -25.30 14.85 -6.27
N ARG A 48 -24.74 14.18 -5.25
CA ARG A 48 -24.44 14.82 -3.97
C ARG A 48 -23.33 15.86 -4.08
N LYS A 49 -22.30 15.61 -4.91
CA LYS A 49 -21.24 16.59 -5.20
C LYS A 49 -21.81 17.83 -5.91
N GLU A 50 -22.71 17.65 -6.86
CA GLU A 50 -23.38 18.77 -7.53
C GLU A 50 -24.23 19.61 -6.57
N GLN A 51 -24.97 18.97 -5.66
CA GLN A 51 -25.80 19.65 -4.66
C GLN A 51 -25.01 20.47 -3.64
N LEU A 52 -23.82 19.99 -3.24
CA LEU A 52 -23.01 20.60 -2.19
C LEU A 52 -21.88 21.50 -2.71
N GLY A 53 -21.56 21.39 -4.01
CA GLY A 53 -20.30 21.90 -4.54
C GLY A 53 -19.10 21.07 -4.10
N GLU A 54 -17.94 21.36 -4.69
CA GLU A 54 -16.70 20.64 -4.43
C GLU A 54 -16.20 20.78 -2.98
N GLU A 55 -16.29 21.99 -2.44
CA GLU A 55 -15.89 22.27 -1.05
C GLU A 55 -16.78 21.53 -0.06
N GLY A 56 -18.11 21.64 -0.20
CA GLY A 56 -19.05 20.97 0.70
C GLY A 56 -18.97 19.45 0.63
N TYR A 57 -18.71 18.89 -0.56
CA TYR A 57 -18.49 17.45 -0.72
C TYR A 57 -17.18 16.99 -0.06
N SER A 58 -16.11 17.77 -0.21
CA SER A 58 -14.82 17.48 0.42
C SER A 58 -14.90 17.60 1.95
N GLU A 59 -15.59 18.61 2.46
CA GLU A 59 -15.82 18.79 3.91
C GLU A 59 -16.61 17.63 4.49
N MET A 60 -17.62 17.11 3.77
CA MET A 60 -18.36 15.92 4.18
C MET A 60 -17.46 14.69 4.31
N GLY A 61 -16.59 14.45 3.32
CA GLY A 61 -15.62 13.35 3.37
C GLY A 61 -14.66 13.50 4.55
N HIS A 62 -14.15 14.70 4.77
CA HIS A 62 -13.28 15.00 5.91
C HIS A 62 -13.98 14.75 7.26
N LYS A 63 -15.21 15.26 7.44
CA LYS A 63 -16.00 15.00 8.65
C LYS A 63 -16.23 13.52 8.90
N GLY A 64 -16.55 12.74 7.85
CA GLY A 64 -16.68 11.30 7.95
C GLY A 64 -15.39 10.60 8.42
N GLY A 65 -14.24 11.05 7.88
CA GLY A 65 -12.92 10.57 8.31
C GLY A 65 -12.61 10.90 9.78
N GLU A 66 -12.87 12.12 10.22
CA GLU A 66 -12.66 12.54 11.61
C GLU A 66 -13.58 11.79 12.58
N THR A 67 -14.86 11.61 12.24
CA THR A 67 -15.77 10.78 13.04
C THR A 67 -15.28 9.34 13.13
N ARG A 68 -14.82 8.75 12.02
CA ARG A 68 -14.26 7.39 12.02
C ARG A 68 -13.01 7.31 12.89
N LYS A 69 -12.18 8.35 12.85
CA LYS A 69 -10.96 8.44 13.64
C LYS A 69 -11.24 8.52 15.13
N GLU A 70 -12.23 9.30 15.54
CA GLU A 70 -12.70 9.37 16.92
C GLU A 70 -13.25 8.02 17.40
N GLN A 71 -14.08 7.35 16.58
CA GLN A 71 -14.66 6.04 16.91
C GLN A 71 -13.61 4.95 17.12
N LEU A 72 -12.57 4.91 16.27
CA LEU A 72 -11.55 3.87 16.30
C LEU A 72 -10.40 4.18 17.27
N GLY A 73 -10.09 5.47 17.46
CA GLY A 73 -8.91 5.93 18.16
C GLY A 73 -7.59 5.41 17.54
N GLU A 74 -6.49 5.64 18.24
CA GLU A 74 -5.15 5.21 17.81
C GLU A 74 -5.04 3.67 17.72
N GLY A 75 -5.66 2.96 18.66
CA GLY A 75 -5.66 1.50 18.71
C GLY A 75 -6.30 0.87 17.47
N GLY A 76 -7.43 1.40 17.00
CA GLY A 76 -8.10 0.89 15.81
C GLY A 76 -7.29 1.10 14.53
N TYR A 77 -6.59 2.23 14.37
CA TYR A 77 -5.68 2.42 13.23
C TYR A 77 -4.45 1.53 13.31
N ARG A 78 -3.88 1.31 14.51
CA ARG A 78 -2.79 0.34 14.70
C ARG A 78 -3.23 -1.06 14.28
N GLU A 79 -4.43 -1.48 14.66
CA GLU A 79 -4.96 -2.78 14.26
C GLU A 79 -5.18 -2.88 12.75
N MET A 80 -5.76 -1.85 12.11
CA MET A 80 -5.92 -1.82 10.65
C MET A 80 -4.58 -1.86 9.91
N GLY A 81 -3.58 -1.12 10.40
CA GLY A 81 -2.23 -1.17 9.86
C GLY A 81 -1.59 -2.56 9.99
N ARG A 82 -1.75 -3.21 11.15
CA ARG A 82 -1.29 -4.58 11.36
C ARG A 82 -1.96 -5.56 10.38
N LYS A 83 -3.29 -5.54 10.31
CA LYS A 83 -4.06 -6.41 9.40
C LYS A 83 -3.66 -6.19 7.94
N GLY A 84 -3.50 -4.93 7.51
CA GLY A 84 -3.02 -4.62 6.17
C GLY A 84 -1.63 -5.18 5.89
N GLY A 85 -0.71 -5.10 6.86
CA GLY A 85 0.61 -5.71 6.78
C GLY A 85 0.57 -7.24 6.72
N GLU A 86 -0.28 -7.88 7.52
CA GLU A 86 -0.49 -9.34 7.52
C GLU A 86 -1.04 -9.82 6.18
N THR A 87 -2.08 -9.18 5.64
CA THR A 87 -2.62 -9.48 4.30
C THR A 87 -1.57 -9.29 3.22
N ARG A 88 -0.79 -8.20 3.28
CA ARG A 88 0.28 -7.97 2.30
C ARG A 88 1.35 -9.05 2.37
N LYS A 89 1.67 -9.53 3.56
CA LYS A 89 2.63 -10.62 3.77
C LYS A 89 2.12 -11.94 3.23
N GLU A 90 0.85 -12.24 3.41
CA GLU A 90 0.22 -13.42 2.83
C GLU A 90 0.20 -13.36 1.30
N GLN A 91 -0.15 -12.21 0.72
CA GLN A 91 -0.19 -12.02 -0.74
C GLN A 91 1.18 -12.13 -1.42
N LEU A 92 2.22 -11.58 -0.81
CA LEU A 92 3.57 -11.53 -1.40
C LEU A 92 4.44 -12.74 -1.04
N GLY A 93 4.23 -13.32 0.14
CA GLY A 93 5.12 -14.33 0.68
C GLY A 93 6.56 -13.86 0.85
N GLU A 94 7.47 -14.80 1.08
CA GLU A 94 8.90 -14.51 1.25
C GLU A 94 9.54 -14.00 -0.05
N GLU A 95 9.18 -14.60 -1.19
CA GLU A 95 9.74 -14.24 -2.49
C GLU A 95 9.38 -12.80 -2.89
N GLY A 96 8.12 -12.38 -2.69
CA GLY A 96 7.71 -11.03 -3.01
C GLY A 96 8.42 -9.96 -2.17
N TYR A 97 8.69 -10.23 -0.89
CA TYR A 97 9.52 -9.33 -0.07
C TYR A 97 11.00 -9.36 -0.46
N ARG A 98 11.54 -10.52 -0.84
CA ARG A 98 12.91 -10.64 -1.35
C ARG A 98 13.09 -9.83 -2.63
N GLU A 99 12.15 -9.93 -3.56
CA GLU A 99 12.14 -9.14 -4.80
C GLU A 99 12.00 -7.64 -4.50
N MET A 100 11.11 -7.25 -3.59
CA MET A 100 10.94 -5.85 -3.20
C MET A 100 12.22 -5.27 -2.58
N GLY A 101 12.88 -6.04 -1.70
CA GLY A 101 14.17 -5.69 -1.12
C GLY A 101 15.27 -5.57 -2.18
N HIS A 102 15.32 -6.50 -3.13
CA HIS A 102 16.25 -6.45 -4.25
C HIS A 102 16.06 -5.20 -5.09
N LYS A 103 14.83 -4.92 -5.53
CA LYS A 103 14.49 -3.72 -6.32
C LYS A 103 14.83 -2.43 -5.57
N GLY A 104 14.55 -2.38 -4.27
CA GLY A 104 14.95 -1.25 -3.43
C GLY A 104 16.46 -1.07 -3.36
N GLY A 105 17.21 -2.15 -3.20
CA GLY A 105 18.67 -2.16 -3.23
C GLY A 105 19.25 -1.70 -4.57
N GLU A 106 18.71 -2.20 -5.69
CA GLU A 106 19.14 -1.80 -7.04
C GLU A 106 18.85 -0.33 -7.31
N THR A 107 17.65 0.15 -6.96
CA THR A 107 17.30 1.57 -7.06
C THR A 107 18.29 2.43 -6.26
N ARG A 108 18.63 1.97 -5.05
CA ARG A 108 19.59 2.69 -4.20
C ARG A 108 20.99 2.68 -4.77
N LYS A 109 21.42 1.57 -5.37
CA LYS A 109 22.71 1.44 -6.04
C LYS A 109 22.81 2.37 -7.25
N GLU A 110 21.74 2.49 -8.04
CA GLU A 110 21.68 3.40 -9.17
C GLU A 110 21.79 4.87 -8.72
N GLN A 111 21.06 5.25 -7.67
CA GLN A 111 21.06 6.62 -7.15
C GLN A 111 22.41 7.06 -6.56
N LEU A 112 23.12 6.15 -5.88
CA LEU A 112 24.38 6.46 -5.19
C LEU A 112 25.63 6.14 -6.01
N GLY A 113 25.49 5.36 -7.08
CA GLY A 113 26.61 4.72 -7.74
C GLY A 113 27.25 3.61 -6.90
N GLU A 114 28.20 2.91 -7.50
CA GLU A 114 28.82 1.74 -6.89
C GLU A 114 29.56 2.06 -5.58
N GLU A 115 30.28 3.19 -5.54
CA GLU A 115 31.01 3.59 -4.33
C GLU A 115 30.09 3.93 -3.16
N GLY A 116 29.04 4.73 -3.38
CA GLY A 116 28.12 5.10 -2.32
C GLY A 116 27.31 3.91 -1.81
N TYR A 117 26.93 2.99 -2.70
CA TYR A 117 26.28 1.74 -2.30
C TYR A 117 27.22 0.83 -1.50
N ARG A 118 28.48 0.70 -1.92
CA ARG A 118 29.49 -0.10 -1.20
C ARG A 118 29.79 0.47 0.18
N GLU A 119 29.93 1.79 0.30
CA GLU A 119 30.17 2.47 1.57
C GLU A 119 28.99 2.30 2.54
N MET A 120 27.76 2.34 2.02
CA MET A 120 26.56 2.06 2.80
C MET A 120 26.49 0.60 3.25
N GLY A 121 26.83 -0.35 2.36
CA GLY A 121 26.94 -1.77 2.70
C GLY A 121 28.00 -2.03 3.77
N ARG A 122 29.15 -1.33 3.69
CA ARG A 122 30.22 -1.39 4.70
C ARG A 122 29.73 -0.92 6.06
N LYS A 123 29.06 0.24 6.13
CA LYS A 123 28.42 0.72 7.37
C LYS A 123 27.38 -0.28 7.88
N GLY A 124 26.53 -0.81 7.01
CA GLY A 124 25.53 -1.83 7.35
C GLY A 124 26.17 -3.08 7.99
N GLY A 125 27.23 -3.61 7.38
CA GLY A 125 27.94 -4.81 7.84
C GLY A 125 28.69 -4.66 9.17
N LEU A 126 28.93 -3.42 9.63
CA LEU A 126 29.48 -3.16 10.97
C LEU A 126 28.43 -3.19 12.08
N SER A 127 27.14 -3.10 11.73
CA SER A 127 26.06 -3.08 12.72
C SER A 127 25.96 -4.39 13.49
N THR A 128 25.74 -4.31 14.80
CA THR A 128 25.48 -5.47 15.66
C THR A 128 24.12 -5.31 16.35
N MET A 129 23.77 -6.23 17.26
CA MET A 129 22.56 -6.08 18.07
C MET A 129 22.67 -4.95 19.10
N GLU A 130 23.89 -4.58 19.50
CA GLU A 130 24.13 -3.66 20.61
C GLU A 130 24.53 -2.25 20.15
N GLU A 131 25.08 -2.13 18.95
CA GLU A 131 25.57 -0.85 18.40
C GLU A 131 25.32 -0.74 16.90
N SER A 132 25.05 0.47 16.43
CA SER A 132 24.94 0.76 15.01
C SER A 132 26.31 0.72 14.32
N GLY A 133 26.33 0.42 13.03
CA GLY A 133 27.59 0.41 12.28
C GLY A 133 28.33 1.75 12.24
N GLY A 134 27.63 2.88 12.43
CA GLY A 134 28.27 4.19 12.57
C GLY A 134 28.99 4.36 13.91
N GLU A 135 28.36 3.95 15.01
CA GLU A 135 28.97 3.98 16.35
C GLU A 135 30.19 3.07 16.40
N ARG A 136 30.06 1.86 15.86
CA ARG A 136 31.17 0.91 15.79
C ARG A 136 32.32 1.43 14.94
N ALA A 137 32.01 2.02 13.78
CA ALA A 137 33.03 2.60 12.91
C ALA A 137 33.82 3.70 13.64
N ALA A 138 33.14 4.57 14.39
CA ALA A 138 33.80 5.61 15.17
C ALA A 138 34.70 5.03 16.28
N ARG A 139 34.25 3.99 16.99
CA ARG A 139 35.04 3.35 18.06
C ARG A 139 36.29 2.64 17.53
N GLU A 140 36.17 1.95 16.40
CA GLU A 140 37.26 1.18 15.79
C GLU A 140 38.16 2.03 14.88
N GLY A 141 37.89 3.34 14.75
CA GLY A 141 38.65 4.24 13.88
C GLY A 141 38.47 3.93 12.39
N ILE A 142 37.37 3.30 12.01
CA ILE A 142 37.01 3.00 10.63
C ILE A 142 36.39 4.26 10.00
N GLU A 143 37.06 4.84 9.02
CA GLU A 143 36.52 5.97 8.27
C GLU A 143 35.36 5.51 7.37
N ILE A 144 34.20 6.15 7.54
CA ILE A 144 33.00 5.96 6.71
C ILE A 144 32.63 7.31 6.10
N ASP A 145 32.65 7.39 4.78
CA ASP A 145 32.27 8.60 4.06
C ASP A 145 30.75 8.69 3.86
N GLU A 146 30.05 9.26 4.84
CA GLU A 146 28.60 9.43 4.77
C GLU A 146 28.15 10.43 3.69
N SER A 147 29.06 11.26 3.16
CA SER A 147 28.73 12.17 2.06
C SER A 147 28.30 11.40 0.81
N LYS A 148 28.78 10.15 0.65
CA LYS A 148 28.43 9.24 -0.44
C LYS A 148 27.03 8.62 -0.32
N PHE A 149 26.30 8.87 0.77
CA PHE A 149 24.93 8.35 0.94
C PHE A 149 23.85 9.29 0.37
N LYS A 150 24.24 10.47 -0.10
CA LYS A 150 23.31 11.44 -0.68
C LYS A 150 23.16 11.20 -2.18
N THR A 151 21.92 11.23 -2.64
CA THR A 151 21.63 11.20 -4.08
C THR A 151 22.12 12.51 -4.69
N LYS A 152 22.76 12.43 -5.86
CA LYS A 152 23.10 13.64 -6.63
C LYS A 152 21.79 14.38 -6.94
N SER A 153 21.68 15.63 -6.49
CA SER A 153 20.54 16.51 -6.82
C SER A 153 20.63 17.01 -8.25
#